data_AF-A0A7Y3C346-F1
#
_entry.id   AF-A0A7Y3C346-F1
#
_cell.length_a   1.000
_cell.length_b   1.000
_cell.length_c   1.000
_cell.angle_alpha   90.00
_cell.angle_beta   90.00
_cell.angle_gamma   90.00
#
_symmetry.space_group_name_H-M   'P 1'
#
loop_
_entity.id
_entity.type
_entity.pdbx_description
1 polymer ?
#
loop_
_entity_poly.entity_id
_entity_poly.type
_entity_poly.pdbx_seq_one_letter_code
_entity_poly.pdbx_strand_id
1 'polypeptide(L)'
;MLRALVTAGFLLVAALVLWASFILGVETSAGTLFINLGTEIVGIVITVAVVEWFFERRRLQNRGRQLAGNALHAVEHAVWVWQGGPRQMETDEVRGILHAVDGDDPVADFTEGLLLNIGTRARRLLSNDPEAVSAVPGFMNGLEHLARLSAIRDGRDRMPSRKVADILDEGTSDLAKALGKPTERHLASLIRFRDPSLTSQERRHFGGNHQSSLGGFRAEPTGFQDD
;
A
#
# COMPACT_ATOMS: atom_id res chain seq x y z
N MET A 1 -21.92 15.83 -3.36
CA MET A 1 -22.85 16.91 -3.73
C MET A 1 -24.14 16.91 -2.91
N LEU A 2 -24.89 15.81 -2.82
CA LEU A 2 -26.13 15.75 -2.02
C LEU A 2 -25.96 16.20 -0.56
N ARG A 3 -24.88 15.77 0.11
CA ARG A 3 -24.61 16.14 1.52
C ARG A 3 -24.46 17.65 1.70
N ALA A 4 -23.67 18.29 0.84
CA ALA A 4 -23.50 19.74 0.86
C ALA A 4 -24.84 20.48 0.66
N LEU A 5 -25.71 19.97 -0.22
CA LEU A 5 -27.04 20.54 -0.43
C LEU A 5 -27.93 20.38 0.81
N VAL A 6 -27.90 19.21 1.47
CA VAL A 6 -28.67 18.97 2.71
C VAL A 6 -28.18 19.90 3.82
N THR A 7 -26.87 19.97 4.06
CA THR A 7 -26.29 20.86 5.07
C THR A 7 -26.61 22.32 4.77
N ALA A 8 -26.50 22.76 3.52
CA ALA A 8 -26.86 24.11 3.11
C ALA A 8 -28.35 24.40 3.32
N GLY A 9 -29.23 23.44 3.03
CA GLY A 9 -30.66 23.54 3.26
C GLY A 9 -31.00 23.74 4.74
N PHE A 10 -30.42 22.94 5.63
CA PHE A 10 -30.63 23.09 7.07
C PHE A 10 -30.09 24.41 7.61
N LEU A 11 -28.92 24.86 7.15
CA LEU A 11 -28.37 26.16 7.54
C LEU A 11 -29.24 27.31 7.05
N LEU A 12 -29.81 27.21 5.85
CA LEU A 12 -30.75 28.21 5.33
C LEU A 12 -32.04 28.25 6.15
N VAL A 13 -32.60 27.10 6.52
CA VAL A 13 -33.77 27.03 7.41
C VAL A 13 -33.45 27.66 8.77
N ALA A 14 -32.30 27.33 9.36
CA ALA A 14 -31.87 27.92 10.63
C ALA A 14 -31.70 29.45 10.52
N ALA A 15 -31.09 29.93 9.43
CA ALA A 15 -30.93 31.36 9.17
C ALA A 15 -32.28 32.07 9.02
N LEU A 16 -33.25 31.47 8.33
CA LEU A 16 -34.60 32.01 8.19
C LEU A 16 -35.35 32.04 9.54
N VAL A 17 -35.19 31.01 10.37
CA VAL A 17 -35.77 30.95 11.72
C VAL A 17 -35.18 32.04 12.62
N LEU A 18 -33.86 32.21 12.60
CA LEU A 18 -33.18 33.27 13.34
C LEU A 18 -33.58 34.65 12.81
N TRP A 19 -33.68 34.83 11.49
CA TRP A 19 -34.14 36.07 10.88
C TRP A 19 -35.57 36.43 11.32
N ALA A 20 -36.48 35.46 11.35
CA ALA A 20 -37.85 35.66 11.82
C ALA A 20 -37.91 36.14 13.28
N SER A 21 -36.99 35.71 14.14
CA SER A 21 -36.92 36.22 15.53
C SER A 21 -36.63 37.72 15.60
N PHE A 22 -35.84 38.27 14.66
CA PHE A 22 -35.57 39.71 14.62
C PHE A 22 -36.79 40.52 14.18
N ILE A 23 -37.60 39.98 13.25
CA ILE A 23 -38.83 40.62 12.80
C ILE A 23 -39.87 40.69 13.94
N LEU A 24 -39.99 39.61 14.71
CA LEU A 24 -40.98 39.51 15.80
C LEU A 24 -40.54 40.23 17.08
N GLY A 25 -39.28 40.65 17.17
CA GLY A 25 -38.69 41.24 18.36
C GLY A 25 -38.18 40.16 19.33
N VAL A 26 -36.89 40.21 19.62
CA VAL A 26 -36.17 39.23 20.46
C VAL A 26 -36.63 39.22 21.93
N GLU A 27 -37.24 40.31 22.40
CA GLU A 27 -37.80 40.39 23.76
C GLU A 27 -39.18 39.74 23.91
N THR A 28 -39.81 39.31 22.80
CA THR A 28 -41.09 38.61 22.86
C THR A 28 -40.89 37.12 23.15
N SER A 29 -41.90 36.48 23.77
CA SER A 29 -41.89 35.03 23.99
C SER A 29 -41.70 34.24 22.69
N ALA A 30 -42.29 34.71 21.58
CA ALA A 30 -42.13 34.11 20.26
C ALA A 30 -40.71 34.28 19.71
N GLY A 31 -40.13 35.48 19.82
CA GLY A 31 -38.74 35.74 19.43
C GLY A 31 -37.75 34.85 20.19
N THR A 32 -37.95 34.70 21.49
CA THR A 32 -37.14 33.80 22.35
C THR A 32 -37.25 32.34 21.89
N LEU A 33 -38.46 31.86 21.59
CA LEU A 33 -38.68 30.51 21.05
C LEU A 33 -37.90 30.28 19.74
N PHE A 34 -37.98 31.23 18.80
CA PHE A 34 -37.28 31.12 17.52
C PHE A 34 -35.76 31.17 17.65
N ILE A 35 -35.21 31.97 18.59
CA ILE A 35 -33.78 31.95 18.89
C ILE A 35 -33.36 30.59 19.42
N ASN A 36 -34.08 30.05 20.40
CA ASN A 36 -33.75 28.74 20.98
C ASN A 36 -33.84 27.62 19.92
N LEU A 37 -34.89 27.62 19.12
CA LEU A 37 -35.04 26.66 18.03
C LEU A 37 -33.94 26.82 16.97
N GLY A 38 -33.64 28.05 16.55
CA GLY A 38 -32.61 28.32 15.56
C GLY A 38 -31.22 27.90 16.03
N THR A 39 -30.88 28.20 17.29
CA THR A 39 -29.60 27.80 17.90
C THR A 39 -29.50 26.28 18.08
N GLU A 40 -30.58 25.60 18.44
CA GLU A 40 -30.62 24.13 18.50
C GLU A 40 -30.40 23.50 17.13
N ILE A 41 -31.07 24.00 16.08
CA ILE A 41 -30.87 23.53 14.70
C ILE A 41 -29.42 23.72 14.28
N VAL A 42 -28.82 24.90 14.54
CA VAL A 42 -27.40 25.15 14.25
C VAL A 42 -26.49 24.17 15.01
N GLY A 43 -26.76 23.94 16.29
CA GLY A 43 -26.01 22.99 17.12
C GLY A 43 -26.05 21.56 16.56
N ILE A 44 -27.22 21.10 16.11
CA ILE A 44 -27.38 19.80 15.47
C ILE A 44 -26.57 19.72 14.17
N VAL A 45 -26.68 20.73 13.30
CA VAL A 45 -25.97 20.75 12.01
C VAL A 45 -24.45 20.72 12.20
N ILE A 46 -23.93 21.53 13.13
CA ILE A 46 -22.49 21.54 13.45
C ILE A 46 -22.06 20.17 13.97
N THR A 47 -22.83 19.57 14.88
CA THR A 47 -22.52 18.24 15.43
C THR A 47 -22.45 17.18 14.34
N VAL A 48 -23.46 17.13 13.45
CA VAL A 48 -23.49 16.18 12.32
C VAL A 48 -22.29 16.39 11.40
N ALA A 49 -21.97 17.64 11.04
CA ALA A 49 -20.85 17.95 10.16
C ALA A 49 -19.50 17.52 10.75
N VAL A 50 -19.30 17.76 12.05
CA VAL A 50 -18.08 17.34 12.77
C VAL A 50 -17.96 15.82 12.83
N VAL A 51 -19.05 15.13 13.19
CA VAL A 51 -19.08 13.66 13.25
C VAL A 51 -18.81 13.06 11.87
N GLU A 52 -19.43 13.59 10.81
CA GLU A 52 -19.20 13.15 9.44
C GLU A 52 -17.74 13.34 9.03
N TRP A 53 -17.15 14.50 9.34
CA TRP A 53 -15.74 14.76 9.08
C TRP A 53 -14.82 13.77 9.79
N PHE A 54 -15.08 13.45 11.07
CA PHE A 54 -14.32 12.44 11.80
C PHE A 54 -14.44 11.04 11.15
N PHE A 55 -15.64 10.65 10.72
CA PHE A 55 -15.84 9.39 10.02
C PHE A 55 -15.12 9.34 8.68
N GLU A 56 -15.19 10.41 7.89
CA GLU A 56 -14.50 10.50 6.61
C GLU A 56 -12.98 10.42 6.80
N ARG A 57 -12.44 11.17 7.77
CA ARG A 57 -11.02 11.12 8.13
C ARG A 57 -10.58 9.71 8.54
N ARG A 58 -11.36 9.04 9.39
CA ARG A 58 -11.06 7.66 9.82
C ARG A 58 -11.14 6.68 8.64
N ARG A 59 -12.10 6.86 7.74
CA ARG A 59 -12.26 6.06 6.52
C ARG A 59 -11.03 6.19 5.62
N LEU A 60 -10.59 7.43 5.35
CA LEU A 60 -9.39 7.70 4.55
C LEU A 60 -8.13 7.12 5.20
N GLN A 61 -7.96 7.27 6.52
CA GLN A 61 -6.84 6.67 7.25
C GLN A 61 -6.81 5.14 7.16
N ASN A 62 -7.97 4.48 7.35
CA ASN A 62 -8.08 3.03 7.23
C ASN A 62 -7.78 2.57 5.80
N ARG A 63 -8.29 3.28 4.80
CA ARG A 63 -8.00 3.01 3.39
C ARG A 63 -6.51 3.18 3.08
N GLY A 64 -5.89 4.26 3.53
CA GLY A 64 -4.46 4.51 3.37
C GLY A 64 -3.61 3.42 4.02
N ARG A 65 -3.94 2.99 5.25
CA ARG A 65 -3.24 1.88 5.92
C ARG A 65 -3.39 0.55 5.19
N GLN A 66 -4.58 0.27 4.65
CA GLN A 66 -4.81 -0.92 3.83
C GLN A 66 -3.94 -0.88 2.55
N LEU A 67 -3.89 0.27 1.88
CA LEU A 67 -3.07 0.45 0.68
C LEU A 67 -1.57 0.33 0.99
N ALA A 68 -1.11 0.93 2.09
CA ALA A 68 0.26 0.82 2.56
C ALA A 68 0.64 -0.63 2.91
N GLY A 69 -0.25 -1.37 3.59
CA GLY A 69 -0.07 -2.79 3.88
C GLY A 69 0.02 -3.64 2.62
N ASN A 70 -0.84 -3.39 1.63
CA ASN A 70 -0.78 -4.08 0.34
C ASN A 70 0.52 -3.78 -0.44
N ALA A 71 1.01 -2.54 -0.37
CA ALA A 71 2.27 -2.15 -1.00
C ALA A 71 3.46 -2.84 -0.31
N LEU A 72 3.47 -2.86 1.03
CA LEU A 72 4.51 -3.52 1.82
C LEU A 72 4.54 -5.04 1.56
N HIS A 73 3.37 -5.70 1.53
CA HIS A 73 3.28 -7.12 1.18
C HIS A 73 3.77 -7.43 -0.24
N ALA A 74 3.53 -6.52 -1.19
CA ALA A 74 4.06 -6.69 -2.54
C ALA A 74 5.59 -6.62 -2.55
N VAL A 75 6.19 -5.73 -1.77
CA VAL A 75 7.64 -5.63 -1.58
C VAL A 75 8.20 -6.87 -0.89
N GLU A 76 7.60 -7.29 0.24
CA GLU A 76 7.95 -8.53 0.96
C GLU A 76 7.99 -9.73 0.01
N HIS A 77 6.95 -9.89 -0.82
CA HIS A 77 6.87 -10.99 -1.78
C HIS A 77 7.94 -10.88 -2.88
N ALA A 78 8.16 -9.70 -3.46
CA ALA A 78 9.18 -9.53 -4.49
C ALA A 78 10.59 -9.80 -3.95
N VAL A 79 10.89 -9.33 -2.74
CA VAL A 79 12.17 -9.62 -2.06
C VAL A 79 12.32 -11.10 -1.77
N TRP A 80 11.25 -11.76 -1.30
CA TRP A 80 11.27 -13.21 -1.08
C TRP A 80 11.57 -13.99 -2.36
N VAL A 81 10.89 -13.65 -3.47
CA VAL A 81 11.16 -14.28 -4.77
C VAL A 81 12.62 -14.05 -5.18
N TRP A 82 13.08 -12.80 -5.09
CA TRP A 82 14.42 -12.40 -5.52
C TRP A 82 15.53 -13.03 -4.67
N GLN A 83 15.56 -12.75 -3.38
CA GLN A 83 16.69 -13.03 -2.49
C GLN A 83 16.50 -14.31 -1.67
N GLY A 84 15.27 -14.82 -1.57
CA GLY A 84 14.93 -15.90 -0.66
C GLY A 84 14.58 -15.40 0.73
N GLY A 85 14.82 -16.23 1.75
CA GLY A 85 14.36 -15.99 3.11
C GLY A 85 13.17 -16.87 3.54
N PRO A 86 12.75 -16.74 4.81
CA PRO A 86 11.52 -17.36 5.32
C PRO A 86 10.30 -17.01 4.45
N ARG A 87 9.29 -17.89 4.40
CA ARG A 87 8.05 -17.61 3.63
C ARG A 87 7.24 -16.45 4.21
N GLN A 88 7.35 -16.22 5.51
CA GLN A 88 6.74 -15.10 6.22
C GLN A 88 7.91 -14.30 6.75
N MET A 89 8.16 -13.13 6.17
CA MET A 89 9.22 -12.24 6.61
C MET A 89 8.60 -11.05 7.31
N GLU A 90 9.14 -10.71 8.46
CA GLU A 90 8.85 -9.44 9.11
C GLU A 90 9.57 -8.29 8.39
N THR A 91 9.14 -7.06 8.65
CA THR A 91 9.60 -5.89 7.90
C THR A 91 11.07 -5.56 8.15
N ASP A 92 11.54 -5.78 9.36
CA ASP A 92 12.96 -5.73 9.76
C ASP A 92 13.81 -6.80 9.07
N GLU A 93 13.25 -8.00 8.85
CA GLU A 93 13.91 -9.08 8.12
C GLU A 93 14.07 -8.75 6.63
N VAL A 94 13.03 -8.22 5.98
CA VAL A 94 13.10 -7.73 4.60
C VAL A 94 14.23 -6.71 4.45
N ARG A 95 14.31 -5.76 5.37
CA ARG A 95 15.34 -4.71 5.35
C ARG A 95 16.73 -5.27 5.61
N GLY A 96 16.86 -6.27 6.49
CA GLY A 96 18.10 -7.02 6.67
C GLY A 96 18.58 -7.69 5.39
N ILE A 97 17.67 -8.35 4.67
CA ILE A 97 17.96 -9.00 3.37
C ILE A 97 18.37 -7.96 2.33
N LEU A 98 17.62 -6.86 2.20
CA LEU A 98 17.92 -5.77 1.26
C LEU A 98 19.29 -5.13 1.53
N HIS A 99 19.69 -5.02 2.79
CA HIS A 99 21.02 -4.53 3.14
C HIS A 99 22.14 -5.47 2.66
N ALA A 100 21.90 -6.78 2.66
CA ALA A 100 22.85 -7.80 2.25
C ALA A 100 22.93 -8.05 0.72
N VAL A 101 22.12 -7.35 -0.09
CA VAL A 101 22.15 -7.45 -1.56
C VAL A 101 23.46 -6.89 -2.10
N ASP A 102 24.11 -7.67 -2.96
CA ASP A 102 25.32 -7.27 -3.68
C ASP A 102 25.00 -6.73 -5.09
N GLY A 103 25.94 -6.01 -5.69
CA GLY A 103 25.83 -5.52 -7.07
C GLY A 103 25.74 -6.64 -8.11
N ASP A 104 26.36 -7.79 -7.82
CA ASP A 104 26.43 -8.96 -8.72
C ASP A 104 25.27 -9.94 -8.53
N ASP A 105 24.36 -9.68 -7.59
CA ASP A 105 23.18 -10.52 -7.41
C ASP A 105 22.32 -10.53 -8.67
N PRO A 106 22.02 -11.69 -9.25
CA PRO A 106 21.23 -11.72 -10.46
C PRO A 106 19.77 -11.35 -10.17
N VAL A 107 19.14 -10.63 -11.10
CA VAL A 107 17.70 -10.35 -11.09
C VAL A 107 17.11 -11.04 -12.31
N ALA A 108 16.30 -12.08 -12.09
CA ALA A 108 15.61 -12.75 -13.19
C ALA A 108 14.59 -11.83 -13.86
N ASP A 109 14.30 -12.02 -15.14
CA ASP A 109 13.39 -11.15 -15.91
C ASP A 109 11.96 -11.11 -15.33
N PHE A 110 11.49 -12.20 -14.72
CA PHE A 110 10.19 -12.23 -14.01
C PHE A 110 10.25 -11.47 -12.68
N THR A 111 11.35 -11.55 -11.95
CA THR A 111 11.59 -10.78 -10.71
C THR A 111 11.61 -9.29 -11.01
N GLU A 112 12.28 -8.89 -12.09
CA GLU A 112 12.25 -7.51 -12.59
C GLU A 112 10.81 -7.09 -12.96
N GLY A 113 10.02 -7.99 -13.56
CA GLY A 113 8.60 -7.76 -13.80
C GLY A 113 7.79 -7.49 -12.52
N LEU A 114 8.06 -8.20 -11.43
CA LEU A 114 7.44 -7.93 -10.11
C LEU A 114 7.81 -6.53 -9.60
N LEU A 115 9.08 -6.15 -9.70
CA LEU A 115 9.59 -4.84 -9.27
C LEU A 115 8.99 -3.69 -10.09
N LEU A 116 8.93 -3.85 -11.42
CA LEU A 116 8.27 -2.92 -12.32
C LEU A 116 6.79 -2.74 -11.99
N ASN A 117 6.10 -3.84 -11.66
CA ASN A 117 4.70 -3.82 -11.25
C ASN A 117 4.50 -3.06 -9.93
N ILE A 118 5.41 -3.21 -8.96
CA ILE A 118 5.40 -2.42 -7.72
C ILE A 118 5.53 -0.93 -8.04
N GLY A 119 6.53 -0.53 -8.84
CA GLY A 119 6.73 0.87 -9.18
C GLY A 119 5.56 1.48 -9.96
N THR A 120 5.00 0.74 -10.92
CA THR A 120 3.84 1.18 -11.69
C THR A 120 2.60 1.33 -10.81
N ARG A 121 2.36 0.39 -9.88
CA ARG A 121 1.25 0.47 -8.92
C ARG A 121 1.44 1.64 -7.97
N ALA A 122 2.65 1.89 -7.48
CA ALA A 122 2.94 3.02 -6.60
C ALA A 122 2.61 4.37 -7.29
N ARG A 123 3.03 4.56 -8.54
CA ARG A 123 2.63 5.74 -9.34
C ARG A 123 1.12 5.88 -9.48
N ARG A 124 0.42 4.79 -9.79
CA ARG A 124 -1.05 4.82 -9.90
C ARG A 124 -1.72 5.21 -8.60
N LEU A 125 -1.23 4.73 -7.45
CA LEU A 125 -1.79 5.10 -6.14
C LEU A 125 -1.57 6.59 -5.84
N LEU A 126 -0.39 7.13 -6.16
CA LEU A 126 -0.10 8.56 -6.01
C LEU A 126 -1.05 9.43 -6.85
N SER A 127 -1.42 8.99 -8.05
CA SER A 127 -2.31 9.74 -8.94
C SER A 127 -3.80 9.53 -8.66
N ASN A 128 -4.21 8.31 -8.35
CA ASN A 128 -5.63 7.94 -8.31
C ASN A 128 -6.25 8.07 -6.91
N ASP A 129 -5.46 7.96 -5.84
CA ASP A 129 -5.95 7.96 -4.46
C ASP A 129 -5.19 8.97 -3.54
N PRO A 130 -4.95 10.23 -3.96
CA PRO A 130 -4.09 11.16 -3.22
C PRO A 130 -4.61 11.50 -1.81
N GLU A 131 -5.93 11.53 -1.60
CA GLU A 131 -6.54 11.78 -0.28
C GLU A 131 -6.25 10.64 0.71
N ALA A 132 -6.34 9.39 0.26
CA ALA A 132 -6.04 8.23 1.11
C ALA A 132 -4.53 8.12 1.39
N VAL A 133 -3.69 8.46 0.41
CA VAL A 133 -2.23 8.47 0.57
C VAL A 133 -1.80 9.54 1.59
N SER A 134 -2.32 10.77 1.46
CA SER A 134 -1.99 11.88 2.37
C SER A 134 -2.58 11.72 3.77
N ALA A 135 -3.63 10.91 3.94
CA ALA A 135 -4.22 10.64 5.25
C ALA A 135 -3.30 9.83 6.19
N VAL A 136 -2.27 9.14 5.66
CA VAL A 136 -1.33 8.33 6.43
C VAL A 136 0.08 8.94 6.37
N PRO A 137 0.63 9.44 7.49
CA PRO A 137 1.95 10.05 7.52
C PRO A 137 3.05 9.11 7.00
N GLY A 138 3.93 9.60 6.12
CA GLY A 138 5.04 8.84 5.54
C GLY A 138 4.68 7.92 4.37
N PHE A 139 3.39 7.62 4.15
CA PHE A 139 2.98 6.72 3.06
C PHE A 139 3.33 7.27 1.68
N MET A 140 3.13 8.58 1.47
CA MET A 140 3.49 9.27 0.22
C MET A 140 4.96 9.08 -0.14
N ASN A 141 5.88 9.34 0.80
CA ASN A 141 7.32 9.18 0.60
C ASN A 141 7.66 7.73 0.20
N GLY A 142 7.11 6.75 0.92
CA GLY A 142 7.32 5.33 0.60
C GLY A 142 6.88 4.98 -0.82
N LEU A 143 5.74 5.50 -1.28
CA LEU A 143 5.28 5.31 -2.66
C LEU A 143 6.17 6.04 -3.68
N GLU A 144 6.69 7.22 -3.37
CA GLU A 144 7.60 7.95 -4.26
C GLU A 144 8.93 7.21 -4.46
N HIS A 145 9.49 6.62 -3.40
CA HIS A 145 10.67 5.76 -3.52
C HIS A 145 10.35 4.56 -4.43
N LEU A 146 9.28 3.81 -4.12
CA LEU A 146 8.88 2.63 -4.91
C LEU A 146 8.54 2.98 -6.36
N ALA A 147 7.95 4.14 -6.63
CA ALA A 147 7.62 4.62 -7.98
C ALA A 147 8.85 4.76 -8.90
N ARG A 148 10.07 4.83 -8.35
CA ARG A 148 11.33 4.81 -9.12
C ARG A 148 11.59 3.46 -9.78
N LEU A 149 11.06 2.36 -9.24
CA LEU A 149 11.16 1.02 -9.84
C LEU A 149 10.42 0.93 -11.17
N SER A 150 9.53 1.87 -11.50
CA SER A 150 8.89 1.87 -12.83
C SER A 150 9.90 2.10 -13.95
N ALA A 151 11.06 2.68 -13.64
CA ALA A 151 12.13 2.97 -14.58
C ALA A 151 13.21 1.89 -14.59
N ILE A 152 12.96 0.71 -13.99
CA ILE A 152 13.93 -0.40 -13.94
C ILE A 152 14.35 -0.86 -15.35
N ARG A 153 13.48 -0.67 -16.34
CA ARG A 153 13.69 -0.97 -17.77
C ARG A 153 13.85 0.26 -18.67
N ASP A 154 13.83 1.47 -18.12
CA ASP A 154 13.91 2.71 -18.91
C ASP A 154 15.38 3.00 -19.26
N GLY A 155 15.96 2.23 -20.20
CA GLY A 155 17.34 2.42 -20.62
C GLY A 155 17.89 1.29 -21.49
N ARG A 156 19.11 1.50 -22.02
CA ARG A 156 19.89 0.42 -22.65
C ARG A 156 20.48 -0.54 -21.62
N ASP A 157 20.78 -0.02 -20.43
CA ASP A 157 21.40 -0.78 -19.34
C ASP A 157 20.36 -1.10 -18.26
N ARG A 158 20.38 -2.34 -17.77
CA ARG A 158 19.54 -2.77 -16.64
C ARG A 158 19.95 -2.02 -15.38
N MET A 159 18.98 -1.69 -14.52
CA MET A 159 19.27 -1.06 -13.22
C MET A 159 20.13 -2.00 -12.35
N PRO A 160 21.25 -1.53 -11.76
CA PRO A 160 22.07 -2.36 -10.88
C PRO A 160 21.29 -2.89 -9.67
N SER A 161 21.53 -4.15 -9.31
CA SER A 161 20.87 -4.84 -8.18
C SER A 161 20.96 -4.07 -6.87
N ARG A 162 22.13 -3.50 -6.56
CA ARG A 162 22.33 -2.65 -5.38
C ARG A 162 21.37 -1.46 -5.35
N LYS A 163 21.19 -0.77 -6.49
CA LYS A 163 20.29 0.39 -6.60
C LYS A 163 18.82 -0.01 -6.45
N VAL A 164 18.42 -1.16 -6.99
CA VAL A 164 17.08 -1.74 -6.77
C VAL A 164 16.86 -1.98 -5.28
N ALA A 165 17.84 -2.59 -4.59
CA ALA A 165 17.75 -2.86 -3.16
C ALA A 165 17.67 -1.58 -2.32
N ASP A 166 18.42 -0.54 -2.68
CA ASP A 166 18.37 0.76 -1.98
C ASP A 166 16.97 1.40 -2.11
N ILE A 167 16.38 1.39 -3.32
CA ILE A 167 15.01 1.89 -3.55
C ILE A 167 13.99 1.10 -2.71
N LEU A 168 14.11 -0.23 -2.67
CA LEU A 168 13.24 -1.08 -1.87
C LEU A 168 13.43 -0.84 -0.36
N ASP A 169 14.66 -0.64 0.14
CA ASP A 169 14.92 -0.43 1.57
C ASP A 169 14.34 0.91 2.04
N GLU A 170 14.54 1.98 1.26
CA GLU A 170 13.95 3.30 1.53
C GLU A 170 12.41 3.23 1.51
N GLY A 171 11.83 2.64 0.46
CA GLY A 171 10.39 2.46 0.33
C GLY A 171 9.80 1.61 1.47
N THR A 172 10.47 0.51 1.82
CA THR A 172 10.05 -0.39 2.92
C THR A 172 10.11 0.33 4.27
N SER A 173 11.18 1.06 4.54
CA SER A 173 11.34 1.86 5.76
C SER A 173 10.18 2.84 5.95
N ASP A 174 9.82 3.59 4.90
CA ASP A 174 8.77 4.60 5.02
C ASP A 174 7.36 3.99 5.07
N LEU A 175 7.12 2.89 4.37
CA LEU A 175 5.89 2.10 4.54
C LEU A 175 5.77 1.51 5.95
N ALA A 176 6.87 1.04 6.53
CA ALA A 176 6.90 0.53 7.90
C ALA A 176 6.54 1.62 8.91
N LYS A 177 7.15 2.81 8.79
CA LYS A 177 6.81 3.98 9.62
C LYS A 177 5.33 4.35 9.50
N ALA A 178 4.80 4.38 8.26
CA ALA A 178 3.40 4.70 7.98
C ALA A 178 2.43 3.71 8.65
N LEU A 179 2.84 2.45 8.77
CA LEU A 179 2.07 1.38 9.42
C LEU A 179 2.35 1.23 10.92
N GLY A 180 3.30 1.98 11.48
CA GLY A 180 3.75 1.81 12.87
C GLY A 180 4.45 0.47 13.12
N LYS A 181 5.07 -0.11 12.09
CA LYS A 181 5.87 -1.33 12.19
C LYS A 181 7.33 -1.02 12.58
N PRO A 182 8.07 -1.97 13.18
CA PRO A 182 9.49 -1.82 13.45
C PRO A 182 10.31 -1.46 12.19
N THR A 183 11.32 -0.61 12.37
CA THR A 183 12.23 -0.15 11.30
C THR A 183 13.69 -0.52 11.60
N GLU A 184 13.92 -1.41 12.57
CA GLU A 184 15.26 -1.92 12.81
C GLU A 184 15.64 -2.91 11.70
N ARG A 185 16.94 -3.18 11.53
CA ARG A 185 17.43 -4.16 10.56
C ARG A 185 17.90 -5.39 11.34
N HIS A 186 17.31 -6.54 11.10
CA HIS A 186 17.81 -7.79 11.67
C HIS A 186 18.72 -8.51 10.65
N LEU A 187 20.02 -8.63 10.97
CA LEU A 187 21.03 -9.12 10.02
C LEU A 187 21.48 -10.57 10.29
N ALA A 188 21.61 -10.97 11.55
CA ALA A 188 22.45 -12.11 11.92
C ALA A 188 21.89 -13.50 11.54
N SER A 189 20.57 -13.69 11.52
CA SER A 189 19.94 -15.00 11.31
C SER A 189 19.49 -15.28 9.87
N LEU A 190 19.45 -14.24 9.02
CA LEU A 190 18.80 -14.31 7.71
C LEU A 190 19.73 -14.65 6.55
N ILE A 191 21.03 -14.39 6.70
CA ILE A 191 22.04 -14.67 5.66
C ILE A 191 21.99 -16.14 5.22
N ARG A 192 21.70 -17.07 6.14
CA ARG A 192 21.63 -18.52 5.85
C ARG A 192 20.49 -18.93 4.92
N PHE A 193 19.45 -18.10 4.79
CA PHE A 193 18.30 -18.37 3.93
C PHE A 193 18.33 -17.62 2.60
N ARG A 194 19.34 -16.76 2.42
CA ARG A 194 19.53 -15.99 1.21
C ARG A 194 20.11 -16.89 0.12
N ASP A 195 19.42 -16.93 -1.01
CA ASP A 195 19.84 -17.63 -2.22
C ASP A 195 19.28 -16.86 -3.42
N PRO A 196 20.07 -15.91 -3.96
CA PRO A 196 19.64 -15.08 -5.08
C PRO A 196 19.78 -15.82 -6.42
N SER A 197 20.17 -17.10 -6.46
CA SER A 197 20.36 -17.81 -7.74
C SER A 197 19.09 -17.84 -8.57
N LEU A 198 19.23 -17.76 -9.91
CA LEU A 198 18.11 -17.72 -10.85
C LEU A 198 17.18 -18.93 -10.69
N THR A 199 17.73 -20.13 -10.52
CA THR A 199 16.96 -21.37 -10.30
C THR A 199 16.12 -21.30 -9.03
N SER A 200 16.65 -20.70 -7.95
CA SER A 200 15.90 -20.52 -6.71
C SER A 200 14.82 -19.45 -6.82
N GLN A 201 15.07 -18.36 -7.56
CA GLN A 201 14.03 -17.37 -7.88
C GLN A 201 12.88 -18.02 -8.65
N GLU A 202 13.19 -18.82 -9.67
CA GLU A 202 12.21 -19.51 -10.50
C GLU A 202 11.35 -20.47 -9.69
N ARG A 203 12.00 -21.30 -8.85
CA ARG A 203 11.33 -22.22 -7.93
C ARG A 203 10.39 -21.50 -6.95
N ARG A 204 10.77 -20.32 -6.45
CA ARG A 204 9.93 -19.52 -5.55
C ARG A 204 8.75 -18.86 -6.27
N HIS A 205 8.97 -18.38 -7.49
CA HIS A 205 7.94 -17.69 -8.27
C HIS A 205 6.87 -18.65 -8.82
N PHE A 206 7.28 -19.76 -9.42
CA PHE A 206 6.36 -20.70 -10.08
C PHE A 206 5.92 -21.87 -9.19
N GLY A 207 6.53 -22.03 -8.01
CA GLY A 207 6.33 -23.18 -7.14
C GLY A 207 7.03 -24.41 -7.71
N GLY A 208 8.00 -24.95 -6.97
CA GLY A 208 8.93 -26.02 -7.40
C GLY A 208 8.32 -27.37 -7.77
N ASN A 209 7.42 -27.41 -8.75
CA ASN A 209 6.81 -28.64 -9.28
C ASN A 209 7.66 -29.29 -10.39
N HIS A 210 8.93 -28.90 -10.55
CA HIS A 210 9.90 -29.73 -11.27
C HIS A 210 10.31 -30.94 -10.41
N GLN A 211 9.33 -31.78 -10.04
CA GLN A 211 9.58 -33.21 -10.14
C GLN A 211 9.82 -33.51 -11.61
N SER A 212 11.07 -33.40 -12.02
CA SER A 212 11.75 -34.39 -12.86
C SER A 212 10.83 -35.42 -13.53
N SER A 213 10.07 -35.00 -14.55
CA SER A 213 9.38 -35.90 -15.49
C SER A 213 10.36 -36.57 -16.47
N LEU A 214 11.65 -36.60 -16.14
CA LEU A 214 12.74 -37.20 -16.94
C LEU A 214 13.24 -38.53 -16.35
N GLY A 215 12.49 -39.14 -15.43
CA GLY A 215 12.81 -40.44 -14.84
C GLY A 215 11.97 -41.64 -15.34
N GLY A 216 11.28 -41.52 -16.49
CA GLY A 216 10.23 -42.50 -16.85
C GLY A 216 10.13 -42.96 -18.30
N PHE A 217 11.00 -42.54 -19.22
CA PHE A 217 11.12 -43.20 -20.53
C PHE A 217 12.33 -44.14 -20.53
N ARG A 218 12.21 -45.24 -19.77
CA ARG A 218 13.03 -46.42 -20.00
C ARG A 218 12.41 -47.11 -21.22
N ALA A 219 13.00 -46.92 -22.39
CA ALA A 219 12.67 -47.74 -23.56
C ALA A 219 12.93 -49.20 -23.17
N GLU A 220 11.88 -50.02 -23.09
CA GLU A 220 12.02 -51.47 -23.08
C GLU A 220 12.65 -51.88 -24.41
N PRO A 221 13.77 -52.63 -24.41
CA PRO A 221 14.25 -53.25 -25.63
C PRO A 221 13.25 -54.35 -26.00
N THR A 222 12.47 -54.13 -27.06
CA THR A 222 11.73 -55.19 -27.74
C THR A 222 12.75 -56.15 -28.33
N GLY A 223 13.01 -57.26 -27.62
CA GLY A 223 13.76 -58.38 -28.15
C GLY A 223 13.05 -58.93 -29.38
N PHE A 224 13.70 -58.82 -30.54
CA PHE A 224 13.42 -59.64 -31.70
C PHE A 224 13.91 -61.05 -31.39
N GLN A 225 13.00 -62.02 -31.47
CA GLN A 225 13.31 -63.44 -31.35
C GLN A 225 13.14 -64.02 -32.77
N ASP A 226 14.26 -64.30 -33.41
CA ASP A 226 14.31 -65.00 -34.70
C ASP A 226 14.15 -66.51 -34.43
N ASP A 227 13.15 -67.13 -35.06
CA ASP A 227 13.05 -68.56 -35.33
C ASP A 227 12.86 -68.77 -36.85
#